data_AF-A0A397BJW0-F1
#
_entry.id   AF-A0A397BJW0-F1
#
_cell.length_a   1.000
_cell.length_b   1.000
_cell.length_c   1.000
_cell.angle_alpha   90.00
_cell.angle_beta   90.00
_cell.angle_gamma   90.00
#
_symmetry.space_group_name_H-M   'P 1'
#
loop_
_entity.id
_entity.type
_entity.pdbx_description
1 polymer ?
#
loop_
_entity_poly.entity_id
_entity_poly.type
_entity_poly.pdbx_seq_one_letter_code
_entity_poly.pdbx_strand_id
1 'polypeptide(L)'
;MCRKGDVSSVPSTNAGFVVGPTTESCTRGIWIWDADQRNARGEKVLLMDTEGIASTDNDETYDAKIFSLGLLLCSVFVFNTMGVIDEGAID
;
A
#
# COMPACT_ATOMS: atom_id res chain seq x y z
N MET A 1 0.33 -2.93 -3.76
CA MET A 1 0.98 -4.25 -3.52
C MET A 1 -0.14 -5.28 -3.31
N CYS A 2 -0.20 -6.39 -4.04
CA CYS A 2 -1.34 -7.32 -3.98
C CYS A 2 -1.22 -8.39 -2.89
N ARG A 3 -2.33 -8.99 -2.44
CA ARG A 3 -2.25 -10.25 -1.68
C ARG A 3 -2.10 -11.41 -2.64
N LYS A 4 -1.37 -12.45 -2.20
CA LYS A 4 -1.10 -13.68 -2.96
C LYS A 4 -2.34 -14.42 -3.51
N GLY A 5 -3.53 -14.15 -2.97
CA GLY A 5 -4.79 -14.74 -3.43
C GLY A 5 -5.31 -14.19 -4.77
N ASP A 6 -4.87 -12.99 -5.17
CA ASP A 6 -5.35 -12.30 -6.38
C ASP A 6 -4.39 -12.44 -7.57
N VAL A 7 -3.22 -13.09 -7.40
CA VAL A 7 -2.20 -13.26 -8.45
C VAL A 7 -1.96 -14.74 -8.71
N SER A 8 -2.36 -15.20 -9.89
CA SER A 8 -2.38 -16.63 -10.28
C SER A 8 -1.00 -17.25 -10.59
N SER A 9 0.12 -16.53 -10.44
CA SER A 9 1.42 -16.95 -11.00
C SER A 9 2.67 -16.83 -10.10
N VAL A 10 2.56 -16.53 -8.80
CA VAL A 10 3.76 -16.34 -7.94
C VAL A 10 4.05 -17.57 -7.05
N PRO A 11 5.28 -18.14 -7.06
CA PRO A 11 5.65 -19.30 -6.25
C PRO A 11 5.55 -19.02 -4.75
N SER A 12 5.23 -20.06 -4.00
CA SER A 12 4.59 -19.96 -2.69
C SER A 12 5.52 -19.74 -1.48
N THR A 13 6.75 -19.26 -1.64
CA THR A 13 7.77 -19.35 -0.57
C THR A 13 7.75 -18.25 0.49
N ASN A 14 7.14 -17.07 0.25
CA ASN A 14 6.99 -16.02 1.28
C ASN A 14 5.50 -15.76 1.59
N ALA A 15 5.15 -15.63 2.87
CA ALA A 15 3.89 -15.09 3.34
C ALA A 15 4.03 -13.57 3.39
N GLY A 16 3.28 -12.83 2.57
CA GLY A 16 3.38 -11.37 2.49
C GLY A 16 2.66 -10.80 1.28
N PHE A 17 2.87 -9.50 1.04
CA PHE A 17 2.36 -8.83 -0.16
C PHE A 17 3.16 -9.27 -1.40
N VAL A 18 2.44 -9.51 -2.50
CA VAL A 18 2.94 -9.79 -3.84
C VAL A 18 3.02 -8.49 -4.62
N VAL A 19 4.12 -8.31 -5.35
CA VAL A 19 4.30 -7.18 -6.28
C VAL A 19 3.99 -7.63 -7.70
N GLY A 20 3.17 -6.88 -8.43
CA GLY A 20 2.93 -7.07 -9.86
C GLY A 20 4.01 -6.34 -10.68
N PRO A 21 4.24 -6.74 -11.95
CA PRO A 21 5.18 -6.07 -12.84
C PRO A 21 4.64 -4.75 -13.43
N THR A 22 3.36 -4.46 -13.22
CA THR A 22 2.65 -3.29 -13.75
C THR A 22 2.25 -2.33 -12.63
N THR A 23 2.04 -1.06 -12.98
CA THR A 23 1.54 -0.01 -12.07
C THR A 23 0.03 -0.06 -11.85
N GLU A 24 -0.66 -1.03 -12.45
CA GLU A 24 -2.10 -1.25 -12.28
C GLU A 24 -2.44 -1.49 -10.80
N SER A 25 -3.34 -0.67 -10.26
CA SER A 25 -3.78 -0.75 -8.87
C SER A 25 -4.58 -2.03 -8.65
N CYS A 26 -3.91 -3.02 -8.06
CA CYS A 26 -4.54 -4.30 -7.75
C CYS A 26 -4.98 -4.42 -6.28
N THR A 27 -4.51 -3.50 -5.43
CA THR A 27 -4.95 -3.35 -4.03
C THR A 27 -6.24 -2.56 -4.01
N ARG A 28 -7.30 -3.07 -3.36
CA ARG A 28 -8.54 -2.32 -3.11
C ARG A 28 -8.68 -1.97 -1.63
N GLY A 29 -8.89 -0.70 -1.31
CA GLY A 29 -9.00 -0.19 0.06
C GLY A 29 -7.69 -0.22 0.84
N ILE A 30 -7.75 -0.63 2.12
CA ILE A 30 -6.59 -0.68 3.03
C ILE A 30 -6.37 -2.12 3.49
N TRP A 31 -5.13 -2.59 3.34
CA TRP A 31 -4.71 -3.91 3.77
C TRP A 31 -3.71 -3.82 4.91
N ILE A 32 -3.92 -4.63 5.95
CA ILE A 32 -3.04 -4.68 7.12
C ILE A 32 -2.48 -6.09 7.25
N TRP A 33 -1.17 -6.18 7.47
CA TRP A 33 -0.47 -7.44 7.69
C TRP A 33 0.33 -7.39 8.99
N ASP A 34 0.06 -8.37 9.86
CA ASP A 34 0.89 -8.67 11.03
C ASP A 34 2.05 -9.57 10.58
N ALA A 35 3.24 -9.00 10.49
CA ALA A 35 4.47 -9.70 10.11
C ALA A 35 5.17 -10.38 11.30
N ASP A 36 4.51 -10.43 12.47
CA ASP A 36 5.06 -10.89 13.75
C ASP A 36 6.37 -10.19 14.14
N GLN A 37 6.52 -8.95 13.68
CA GLN A 37 7.67 -8.11 13.98
C GLN A 37 7.37 -7.20 15.17
N ARG A 38 8.42 -6.87 15.93
CA ARG A 38 8.35 -5.92 17.05
C ARG A 38 9.38 -4.82 16.86
N ASN A 39 9.03 -3.59 17.25
CA ASN A 39 9.97 -2.47 17.24
C ASN A 39 10.91 -2.52 18.45
N ALA A 40 11.82 -1.54 18.56
CA ALA A 40 12.78 -1.45 19.66
C ALA A 40 12.13 -1.32 21.06
N ARG A 41 10.85 -0.94 21.14
CA ARG A 41 10.06 -0.85 22.38
C ARG A 41 9.23 -2.11 22.66
N GLY A 42 9.33 -3.13 21.82
CA GLY A 42 8.56 -4.37 21.94
C GLY A 42 7.12 -4.28 21.43
N GLU A 43 6.72 -3.17 20.79
CA GLU A 43 5.39 -2.95 20.23
C GLU A 43 5.25 -3.72 18.90
N LYS A 44 4.06 -4.25 18.60
CA LYS A 44 3.80 -4.93 17.31
C LYS A 44 3.96 -3.95 16.15
N VAL A 45 4.61 -4.40 15.08
CA VAL A 45 4.73 -3.66 13.83
C VAL A 45 3.69 -4.20 12.84
N LEU A 46 2.75 -3.34 12.46
CA LEU A 46 1.76 -3.63 11.44
C LEU A 46 2.18 -2.97 10.13
N LEU A 47 2.19 -3.73 9.05
CA LEU A 47 2.42 -3.21 7.71
C LEU A 47 1.06 -2.89 7.08
N MET A 48 0.89 -1.65 6.62
CA MET A 48 -0.32 -1.20 5.96
C MET A 48 0.02 -0.86 4.51
N ASP A 49 -0.70 -1.49 3.56
CA ASP A 49 -0.65 -1.14 2.13
C ASP A 49 -2.02 -0.59 1.72
N THR A 50 -2.03 0.52 0.98
CA THR A 50 -3.26 1.17 0.53
C THR A 50 -3.41 1.03 -0.97
N GLU A 51 -4.64 1.14 -1.45
CA GLU A 51 -4.93 1.40 -2.84
C GLU A 51 -4.18 2.64 -3.34
N GLY A 52 -3.69 2.57 -4.58
CA GLY A 52 -2.94 3.65 -5.20
C GLY A 52 -3.85 4.82 -5.59
N ILE A 53 -3.34 6.04 -5.44
CA ILE A 53 -4.01 7.26 -5.90
C ILE A 53 -3.97 7.31 -7.43
N ALA A 54 -5.04 7.81 -8.05
CA ALA A 54 -5.16 7.97 -9.50
C ALA A 54 -5.21 6.63 -10.27
N SER A 55 -5.84 5.62 -9.68
CA SER A 55 -6.31 4.50 -10.51
C SER A 55 -7.32 5.05 -11.53
N THR A 56 -7.22 4.59 -12.78
CA THR A 56 -8.08 5.07 -13.88
C THR A 56 -9.58 4.82 -13.69
N ASP A 57 -9.94 4.05 -12.65
CA ASP A 57 -11.31 3.58 -12.40
C ASP A 57 -11.98 4.21 -11.15
N ASN A 58 -11.27 5.04 -10.36
CA ASN A 58 -11.79 5.57 -9.09
C ASN A 58 -12.11 7.07 -9.10
N ASP A 59 -13.00 7.47 -8.18
CA ASP A 59 -13.32 8.86 -7.85
C ASP A 59 -12.18 9.46 -7.02
N GLU A 60 -11.67 10.64 -7.40
CA GLU A 60 -10.65 11.39 -6.65
C GLU A 60 -11.02 11.55 -5.16
N THR A 61 -12.32 11.69 -4.86
CA THR A 61 -12.81 11.79 -3.48
C THR A 61 -12.64 10.48 -2.70
N TYR A 62 -12.73 9.33 -3.37
CA TYR A 62 -12.52 8.02 -2.76
C TYR A 62 -11.04 7.82 -2.44
N ASP A 63 -10.16 8.12 -3.40
CA ASP A 63 -8.71 8.02 -3.22
C ASP A 63 -8.24 8.92 -2.07
N ALA A 64 -8.74 10.15 -2.00
CA ALA A 64 -8.44 11.08 -0.90
C ALA A 64 -8.89 10.55 0.47
N LYS A 65 -10.02 9.83 0.55
CA LYS A 65 -10.50 9.21 1.80
C LYS A 65 -9.61 8.04 2.24
N ILE A 66 -9.22 7.17 1.31
CA ILE A 66 -8.32 6.05 1.61
C ILE A 66 -6.94 6.56 2.03
N PHE A 67 -6.42 7.57 1.31
CA PHE A 67 -5.15 8.22 1.64
C PHE A 67 -5.17 8.89 3.02
N SER A 68 -6.16 9.75 3.29
CA SER A 68 -6.27 10.44 4.58
C SER A 68 -6.46 9.47 5.75
N LEU A 69 -7.25 8.41 5.58
CA LEU A 69 -7.40 7.36 6.60
C LEU A 69 -6.09 6.61 6.86
N GLY A 70 -5.37 6.22 5.80
CA GLY A 70 -4.06 5.57 5.92
C GLY A 70 -3.04 6.44 6.65
N LEU A 71 -3.00 7.74 6.31
CA LEU A 71 -2.10 8.71 6.95
C LEU A 71 -2.41 8.89 8.45
N LEU A 72 -3.69 8.97 8.82
CA LEU A 72 -4.11 9.11 10.22
C LEU A 72 -3.83 7.86 11.07
N LEU A 73 -3.87 6.67 10.46
CA LEU A 73 -3.67 5.40 11.17
C LEU A 73 -2.19 5.03 11.30
N CYS A 74 -1.34 5.48 10.38
CA CYS A 74 0.07 5.11 10.38
C CYS A 74 0.89 5.94 11.39
N SER A 75 1.88 5.31 12.00
CA SER A 75 2.91 6.01 12.79
C SER A 75 4.09 6.47 11.93
N VAL A 76 4.28 5.82 10.78
CA VAL A 76 5.29 6.11 9.77
C VAL A 76 4.62 5.94 8.41
N PHE A 77 4.69 6.97 7.58
CA PHE A 77 4.13 6.98 6.23
C PHE A 77 5.22 6.87 5.18
N VAL A 78 5.06 5.96 4.21
CA VAL A 78 5.94 5.83 3.06
C VAL A 78 5.16 6.19 1.81
N PHE A 79 5.48 7.34 1.22
CA PHE A 79 4.87 7.77 -0.03
C PHE A 79 5.68 7.23 -1.21
N ASN A 80 5.05 6.40 -2.05
CA ASN A 80 5.69 5.76 -3.20
C ASN A 80 5.22 6.43 -4.49
N THR A 81 6.10 7.19 -5.14
CA THR A 81 5.87 7.82 -6.45
C THR A 81 6.82 7.29 -7.50
N MET A 82 6.40 7.37 -8.78
CA MET A 82 7.28 7.06 -9.91
C MET A 82 7.96 8.33 -10.40
N GLY A 83 9.28 8.28 -10.63
CA GLY A 83 10.04 9.40 -11.19
C GLY A 83 10.73 10.27 -10.13
N VAL A 84 11.12 11.49 -10.55
CA VAL A 84 11.71 12.49 -9.66
C VAL A 84 10.57 13.18 -8.89
N ILE A 85 10.84 13.64 -7.67
CA ILE A 85 9.88 14.48 -6.95
C ILE A 85 9.70 15.77 -7.74
N ASP A 86 8.59 15.90 -8.45
CA ASP A 86 8.17 17.10 -9.17
C ASP A 86 7.08 17.84 -8.37
N GLU A 87 6.73 19.06 -8.78
CA GLU A 87 5.70 19.85 -8.09
C GLU A 87 4.34 19.15 -8.08
N GLY A 88 4.01 18.35 -9.11
CA GLY A 88 2.77 17.58 -9.18
C GLY A 88 2.69 16.38 -8.23
N ALA A 89 3.83 15.96 -7.65
CA ALA A 89 3.84 14.98 -6.56
C ALA A 89 3.53 15.61 -5.18
N ILE A 90 3.51 16.94 -5.09
CA ILE A 90 3.29 17.71 -3.86
C ILE A 90 1.98 18.51 -3.92
N ASP A 91 1.54 18.92 -5.12
CA ASP A 91 0.27 19.64 -5.36
C ASP A 91 -0.98 18.74 -5.23
#